data_AF-A0A087THN6-F1
#
_entry.id   AF-A0A087THN6-F1
#
_cell.length_a   1.000
_cell.length_b   1.000
_cell.length_c   1.000
_cell.angle_alpha   90.00
_cell.angle_beta   90.00
_cell.angle_gamma   90.00
#
_symmetry.space_group_name_H-M   'P 1'
#
loop_
_entity.id
_entity.type
_entity.pdbx_description
1 polymer ?
#
loop_
_entity_poly.entity_id
_entity_poly.type
_entity_poly.pdbx_seq_one_letter_code
_entity_poly.pdbx_strand_id
1 'polypeptide(L)' 'MMKIWDLAITEEDAVSFFQEKDILAENATCDQNHKMKLSFCDEVEWSCNFSTCTQRAFAMVHGSNRPD' A
#
# COMPACT_ATOMS: atom_id res chain seq x y z
N MET A 1 18.40 -18.36 6.23
CA MET A 1 18.78 -17.19 7.05
C MET A 1 18.89 -16.00 6.11
N MET A 2 17.84 -15.17 6.04
CA MET A 2 17.87 -13.96 5.22
C MET A 2 18.84 -12.95 5.84
N LYS A 3 19.71 -12.35 5.01
CA LYS A 3 20.64 -11.31 5.45
C LYS A 3 19.95 -9.95 5.34
N ILE A 4 20.37 -8.96 6.12
CA ILE A 4 19.79 -7.60 6.08
C ILE A 4 19.98 -6.90 4.71
N TRP A 5 20.96 -7.30 3.91
CA TRP A 5 21.17 -6.81 2.53
C TRP A 5 20.37 -7.58 1.47
N ASP A 6 19.64 -8.62 1.89
CA ASP A 6 18.67 -9.37 1.06
C ASP A 6 17.28 -8.72 1.13
N LEU A 7 17.18 -7.51 1.69
CA LEU A 7 15.95 -6.71 1.64
C LEU A 7 15.59 -6.41 0.19
N ALA A 8 14.28 -6.39 -0.05
CA ALA A 8 13.64 -6.01 -1.30
C ALA A 8 14.46 -5.05 -2.16
N ILE A 9 15.02 -5.61 -3.23
CA ILE A 9 15.89 -4.90 -4.18
C ILE A 9 15.07 -3.95 -5.07
N THR A 10 13.75 -4.17 -5.14
CA THR A 10 12.79 -3.39 -5.92
C THR A 10 11.59 -2.99 -5.08
N GLU A 11 10.89 -1.93 -5.49
CA GLU A 11 9.65 -1.49 -4.83
C GLU A 11 8.58 -2.60 -4.80
N GLU A 12 8.49 -3.41 -5.86
CA GLU A 12 7.58 -4.55 -5.96
C GLU A 12 7.86 -5.63 -4.91
N ASP A 13 9.13 -5.90 -4.63
CA ASP A 13 9.53 -6.87 -3.61
C ASP A 13 9.22 -6.33 -2.20
N ALA A 14 9.39 -5.03 -2.00
CA ALA A 14 9.07 -4.38 -0.72
C ALA A 14 7.57 -4.45 -0.43
N VAL A 15 6.74 -4.23 -1.45
CA VAL A 15 5.29 -4.35 -1.37
C VAL A 15 4.87 -5.77 -1.03
N SER A 16 5.43 -6.75 -1.73
CA SER A 16 5.17 -8.16 -1.48
C SER A 16 5.56 -8.56 -0.06
N PHE A 17 6.72 -8.09 0.42
CA PHE A 17 7.16 -8.29 1.79
C PHE A 17 6.19 -7.66 2.81
N PHE A 18 5.76 -6.41 2.62
CA PHE A 18 4.83 -5.76 3.54
C PHE A 18 3.43 -6.38 3.51
N GLN A 19 2.98 -6.88 2.36
CA GLN A 19 1.71 -7.63 2.23
C GLN A 19 1.79 -9.00 2.92
N GLU A 20 2.89 -9.74 2.75
CA GLU A 20 3.11 -11.01 3.46
C GLU A 20 3.14 -10.84 4.99
N LYS A 21 3.62 -9.67 5.46
CA LYS A 21 3.63 -9.33 6.88
C LYS A 21 2.30 -8.80 7.41
N ASP A 22 1.25 -8.73 6.58
CA ASP A 22 -0.06 -8.13 6.92
C ASP A 22 0.05 -6.64 7.32
N ILE A 23 1.13 -5.98 6.91
CA ILE A 23 1.41 -4.58 7.22
C ILE A 23 0.75 -3.65 6.21
N LEU A 24 0.70 -4.09 4.96
CA LEU A 24 0.11 -3.41 3.81
C LEU A 24 -1.00 -4.28 3.25
N ALA A 25 -2.18 -3.71 3.00
CA ALA A 25 -3.28 -4.49 2.44
C ALA A 25 -2.93 -5.03 1.04
N GLU A 26 -3.29 -6.29 0.76
CA GLU A 26 -3.16 -6.84 -0.59
C GLU A 26 -4.20 -6.22 -1.54
N ASN A 27 -5.39 -5.95 -1.01
CA ASN A 27 -6.51 -5.37 -1.72
C ASN A 27 -7.17 -4.30 -0.86
N ALA A 28 -7.49 -3.14 -1.46
CA ALA A 28 -8.26 -2.10 -0.80
C ALA A 28 -9.52 -1.75 -1.61
N THR A 29 -10.57 -1.37 -0.89
CA THR A 29 -11.83 -0.87 -1.47
C THR A 29 -12.15 0.50 -0.89
N CYS A 30 -12.65 1.41 -1.74
CA CYS A 30 -13.13 2.71 -1.25
C CYS A 30 -14.50 2.58 -0.56
N ASP A 31 -15.00 3.65 0.05
CA ASP A 31 -16.32 3.67 0.72
C ASP A 31 -17.50 3.27 -0.19
N GLN A 32 -17.30 3.33 -1.52
CA GLN A 32 -18.29 2.92 -2.52
C GLN A 32 -18.07 1.47 -3.00
N ASN A 33 -17.23 0.69 -2.32
CA ASN A 33 -16.90 -0.70 -2.63
C ASN A 33 -16.28 -0.90 -4.03
N HIS A 34 -15.57 0.11 -4.55
CA HIS A 34 -14.78 -0.04 -5.77
C HIS A 34 -13.37 -0.54 -5.45
N LYS A 35 -12.81 -1.34 -6.35
CA LYS A 35 -11.41 -1.78 -6.25
C LYS A 35 -10.47 -0.58 -6.39
N MET A 36 -9.55 -0.44 -5.45
CA MET A 36 -8.51 0.56 -5.48
C MET A 36 -7.22 -0.04 -6.03
N LYS A 37 -6.43 0.80 -6.69
CA LYS A 37 -5.10 0.49 -7.18
C LYS A 37 -4.08 1.12 -6.25
N LEU A 38 -3.08 0.35 -5.85
CA LEU A 38 -1.93 0.87 -5.13
C LEU A 38 -0.97 1.55 -6.13
N SER A 39 -0.58 2.77 -5.83
CA SER A 39 0.34 3.57 -6.63
C SER A 39 1.58 3.90 -5.81
N PHE A 40 2.74 3.79 -6.45
CA PHE A 40 4.06 4.10 -5.90
C PHE A 40 4.62 5.27 -6.70
N CYS A 41 4.36 6.49 -6.25
CA CYS A 41 4.98 7.70 -6.81
C CYS A 41 5.73 8.39 -5.66
N ASP A 42 5.52 9.70 -5.44
CA ASP A 42 6.11 10.41 -4.30
C ASP A 42 5.62 9.87 -2.93
N GLU A 43 4.44 9.26 -2.91
CA GLU A 43 3.83 8.62 -1.75
C GLU A 43 3.15 7.31 -2.17
N VAL A 44 3.04 6.37 -1.23
CA VAL A 44 2.31 5.12 -1.44
C VAL A 44 0.83 5.37 -1.13
N GLU A 45 0.00 5.39 -2.17
CA GLU A 45 -1.43 5.68 -2.06
C GLU A 45 -2.31 4.62 -2.72
N TRP A 46 -3.46 4.36 -2.12
CA TRP A 46 -4.57 3.67 -2.75
C TRP A 46 -5.43 4.68 -3.49
N SER A 47 -5.52 4.55 -4.80
CA SER A 47 -6.36 5.39 -5.64
C SER A 47 -7.51 4.55 -6.21
N CYS A 48 -8.75 5.03 -6.11
CA CYS A 48 -9.87 4.31 -6.69
C CYS A 48 -9.72 4.21 -8.22
N ASN A 49 -9.87 3.00 -8.78
CA ASN A 49 -9.70 2.76 -10.21
C ASN A 49 -10.96 3.09 -11.04
N PHE A 50 -12.03 3.57 -10.40
CA PHE A 50 -13.26 3.97 -11.08
C PHE A 50 -13.18 5.45 -11.46
N SER A 51 -13.31 5.77 -12.75
CA SER A 51 -13.03 7.10 -13.31
C SER A 51 -13.88 8.24 -12.75
N THR A 52 -15.07 7.95 -12.22
CA THR A 52 -15.93 8.95 -11.56
C THR A 52 -15.75 9.00 -10.05
N CYS A 53 -14.86 8.18 -9.49
CA CYS A 53 -14.59 8.09 -8.05
C CYS A 53 -13.18 8.61 -7.76
N THR A 54 -13.09 9.77 -7.12
CA THR A 54 -11.83 10.46 -6.81
C THR A 54 -11.26 10.11 -5.44
N GLN A 55 -11.77 9.05 -4.82
CA GLN A 55 -11.33 8.63 -3.50
C GLN A 55 -9.90 8.11 -3.52
N ARG A 56 -9.11 8.59 -2.57
CA ARG A 56 -7.75 8.17 -2.31
C ARG A 56 -7.55 7.94 -0.83
N ALA A 57 -6.71 6.98 -0.47
CA ALA A 57 -6.33 6.70 0.90
C ALA A 57 -4.82 6.47 0.95
N PHE A 58 -4.15 7.07 1.92
CA PHE A 58 -2.73 6.77 2.15
C PHE A 58 -2.58 5.30 2.52
N ALA A 59 -1.62 4.62 1.91
CA ALA A 59 -1.27 3.27 2.32
C ALA A 59 -0.55 3.34 3.67
N MET A 60 -1.30 3.30 4.76
CA MET A 60 -0.73 3.31 6.10
C MET A 60 -0.19 1.92 6.42
N VAL A 61 1.11 1.84 6.65
CA VAL A 61 1.77 0.73 7.33
C VAL A 61 1.12 0.61 8.71
N HIS A 62 0.46 -0.51 9.02
CA HIS A 62 -0.12 -0.75 10.34
C HIS A 62 0.99 -0.54 11.41
N GLY A 63 0.93 0.58 12.13
CA GLY A 63 1.97 1.01 13.08
C GLY A 63 2.36 2.49 13.01
N SER A 64 2.12 3.17 11.89
CA SER A 64 2.40 4.62 11.76
C SER A 64 1.20 5.45 12.21
N ASN A 65 0.90 5.42 13.52
CA ASN A 65 0.02 6.41 14.13
C ASN A 65 0.82 7.72 14.15
N ARG A 66 0.57 8.62 13.20
CA ARG A 66 1.08 9.99 13.27
C ARG A 66 0.14 10.77 14.19
N PRO A 67 0.52 11.09 15.43
CA PRO A 67 -0.29 11.99 16.24
C PRO A 67 -0.30 13.37 15.57
N ASP A 68 -1.47 13.99 15.57
CA ASP A 68 -1.70 15.42 15.31
C ASP A 68 -0.86 16.29 16.26
#